data_AF-A0A6B3CUU4-F1
#
_entry.id   AF-A0A6B3CUU4-F1
#
_cell.length_a   1.000
_cell.length_b   1.000
_cell.length_c   1.000
_cell.angle_alpha   90.00
_cell.angle_beta   90.00
_cell.angle_gamma   90.00
#
_symmetry.space_group_name_H-M   'P 1'
#
loop_
_entity.id
_entity.type
_entity.pdbx_description
1 polymer ?
#
loop_
_entity_poly.entity_id
_entity_poly.type
_entity_poly.pdbx_seq_one_letter_code
_entity_poly.pdbx_strand_id
1 'polypeptide(L)' 'RGIRSVWRRGDEVFADVALPESAGPVAAAYGLHPALLDSALGVTDFLLGGPAALTEATVPFAWSGVSRQTA' A
#
# COMPACT_ATOMS: atom_id res chain seq x y z
N ARG A 1 0.61 -4.36 10.07
CA ARG A 1 -0.56 -3.60 9.56
C ARG A 1 -0.14 -2.13 9.45
N GLY A 2 0.19 -1.67 8.25
CA GLY A 2 0.86 -0.36 8.04
C GLY A 2 -0.03 0.77 7.49
N ILE A 3 -1.28 0.48 7.14
CA ILE A 3 -2.23 1.52 6.65
C ILE A 3 -2.68 2.37 7.84
N ARG A 4 -2.44 3.69 7.76
CA ARG A 4 -2.87 4.69 8.75
C ARG A 4 -4.19 5.34 8.35
N SER A 5 -4.36 5.64 7.07
CA SER A 5 -5.59 6.20 6.53
C SER A 5 -5.71 5.90 5.03
N VAL A 6 -6.95 5.91 4.54
CA VAL A 6 -7.30 5.80 3.12
C VAL A 6 -8.36 6.85 2.82
N TRP A 7 -8.20 7.58 1.73
CA TRP A 7 -9.17 8.58 1.28
C TRP A 7 -9.26 8.60 -0.23
N ARG A 8 -10.33 9.21 -0.74
CA ARG A 8 -10.63 9.29 -2.18
C ARG A 8 -10.81 10.73 -2.61
N ARG A 9 -10.32 11.06 -3.81
CA ARG A 9 -10.55 12.34 -4.48
C ARG A 9 -10.98 12.06 -5.91
N GLY A 10 -12.28 12.17 -6.19
CA GLY A 10 -12.85 11.73 -7.46
C GLY A 10 -12.62 10.23 -7.66
N ASP A 11 -11.91 9.87 -8.72
CA ASP A 11 -11.57 8.48 -9.04
C ASP A 11 -10.21 8.03 -8.49
N GLU A 12 -9.46 8.94 -7.88
CA GLU A 12 -8.15 8.65 -7.30
C GLU A 12 -8.31 8.18 -5.85
N VAL A 13 -7.63 7.08 -5.51
CA VAL A 13 -7.50 6.58 -4.15
C VAL A 13 -6.10 6.90 -3.63
N PHE A 14 -6.05 7.43 -2.42
CA PHE A 14 -4.83 7.74 -1.70
C PHE A 14 -4.80 6.94 -0.40
N ALA A 15 -3.60 6.55 0.01
CA ALA A 15 -3.39 5.95 1.32
C ALA A 15 -2.11 6.47 1.97
N ASP A 16 -2.22 6.67 3.28
CA ASP A 16 -1.08 6.90 4.15
C ASP A 16 -0.67 5.55 4.73
N VAL A 17 0.55 5.12 4.38
CA VAL A 17 1.16 3.87 4.85
C VAL A 17 2.46 4.15 5.57
N ALA A 18 2.66 3.50 6.71
CA ALA A 18 3.86 3.59 7.51
C ALA A 18 4.24 2.23 8.07
N LEU A 19 5.54 2.01 8.26
CA LEU A 19 6.00 0.86 9.04
C LEU A 19 5.71 1.09 10.53
N PRO A 20 5.41 0.03 11.29
CA PRO A 20 5.36 0.13 12.74
C PRO A 20 6.75 0.49 13.29
N GLU A 21 6.80 1.19 14.42
CA GLU A 21 8.06 1.58 15.08
C GLU A 21 8.95 0.36 15.39
N SER A 22 8.34 -0.80 15.62
CA SER A 22 9.03 -2.07 15.85
C SER A 22 9.84 -2.61 14.67
N ALA A 23 9.69 -2.04 13.45
CA ALA A 23 10.51 -2.40 12.30
C ALA A 23 11.99 -2.00 12.50
N GLY A 24 12.25 -1.01 13.35
CA GLY A 24 13.59 -0.66 13.82
C GLY A 24 14.58 -0.25 12.71
N PRO A 25 15.89 -0.20 13.04
CA PRO A 25 16.92 0.29 12.12
C PRO A 25 17.10 -0.57 10.86
N VAL A 26 16.77 -1.86 10.94
CA VAL A 26 16.84 -2.79 9.80
C VAL A 26 15.90 -2.37 8.66
N ALA A 27 14.82 -1.65 8.97
CA ALA A 27 13.90 -1.15 7.95
C ALA A 27 14.60 -0.25 6.91
N ALA A 28 15.59 0.53 7.35
CA ALA A 28 16.35 1.42 6.49
C ALA A 28 17.32 0.68 5.54
N ALA A 29 17.60 -0.59 5.78
CA ALA A 29 18.42 -1.41 4.88
C ALA A 29 17.66 -1.81 3.60
N TYR A 30 16.34 -1.68 3.58
CA TYR A 30 15.53 -1.95 2.40
C TYR A 30 15.37 -0.68 1.57
N GLY A 31 15.60 -0.80 0.26
CA GLY A 31 15.25 0.28 -0.66
C GLY A 31 13.74 0.58 -0.70
N LEU A 32 12.92 -0.44 -0.47
CA LEU A 32 11.49 -0.34 -0.15
C LEU A 32 11.17 -1.54 0.75
N HIS A 33 10.67 -1.30 1.96
CA HIS A 33 10.41 -2.39 2.90
C HIS A 33 9.23 -3.26 2.40
N PRO A 34 9.35 -4.61 2.38
CA PRO A 34 8.29 -5.49 1.87
C PRO A 34 6.93 -5.27 2.55
N ALA A 35 6.93 -5.14 3.88
CA ALA A 35 5.68 -4.89 4.62
C ALA A 35 5.04 -3.51 4.33
N LEU A 36 5.84 -2.52 3.88
CA LEU A 36 5.32 -1.22 3.47
C LEU A 36 4.66 -1.34 2.10
N LEU A 37 5.33 -2.03 1.16
CA LEU A 37 4.76 -2.33 -0.15
C LEU A 37 3.47 -3.13 -0.02
N ASP A 38 3.47 -4.23 0.73
CA ASP A 38 2.30 -5.07 1.00
C ASP A 38 1.11 -4.27 1.54
N SER A 39 1.37 -3.36 2.48
CA SER A 39 0.34 -2.46 3.01
C SER A 39 -0.25 -1.54 1.93
N ALA A 40 0.56 -1.07 0.97
CA ALA A 40 0.08 -0.29 -0.15
C ALA A 40 -0.74 -1.13 -1.15
N LEU A 41 -0.46 -2.44 -1.28
CA LEU A 41 -1.23 -3.32 -2.16
C LEU A 41 -2.62 -3.58 -1.62
N GLY A 42 -2.77 -3.76 -0.30
CA GLY A 42 -4.09 -3.92 0.32
C GLY A 42 -5.04 -2.72 0.10
N VAL A 43 -4.51 -1.58 -0.37
CA VAL A 43 -5.34 -0.39 -0.70
C VAL A 43 -6.04 -0.56 -2.06
N THR A 44 -5.62 -1.49 -2.93
CA THR A 44 -6.23 -1.65 -4.26
C THR A 44 -7.71 -2.01 -4.20
N ASP A 45 -8.18 -2.64 -3.12
CA ASP A 45 -9.60 -2.91 -2.89
C ASP A 45 -10.47 -1.64 -2.90
N PHE A 46 -9.90 -0.50 -2.48
CA PHE A 46 -10.61 0.79 -2.49
C PHE A 46 -10.80 1.36 -3.90
N LEU A 47 -10.05 0.87 -4.90
CA LEU A 47 -10.31 1.18 -6.30
C LEU A 47 -11.62 0.51 -6.78
N LEU A 48 -11.98 -0.62 -6.18
CA LEU A 48 -13.13 -1.46 -6.55
C LEU A 48 -14.37 -1.22 -5.67
N GLY A 49 -14.44 -0.10 -4.96
CA GLY A 49 -15.55 0.22 -4.05
C GLY A 49 -15.28 -0.11 -2.57
N GLY A 50 -14.09 -0.62 -2.25
CA GLY A 50 -13.64 -0.86 -0.88
C GLY A 50 -13.82 -2.29 -0.40
N PRO A 51 -13.23 -2.65 0.75
CA PRO A 51 -13.20 -4.03 1.24
C PRO A 51 -14.59 -4.64 1.47
N ALA A 52 -15.59 -3.83 1.80
CA ALA A 52 -16.96 -4.29 2.02
C ALA A 52 -17.72 -4.61 0.71
N ALA A 53 -17.23 -4.11 -0.43
CA ALA A 53 -17.80 -4.38 -1.74
C ALA A 53 -17.24 -5.68 -2.37
N LEU A 54 -16.23 -6.28 -1.74
CA LEU A 54 -15.52 -7.45 -2.24
C LEU A 54 -15.73 -8.64 -1.32
N THR A 55 -15.82 -9.84 -1.90
CA THR A 55 -15.87 -11.09 -1.12
C THR A 55 -14.49 -11.59 -0.74
N GLU A 56 -13.46 -11.16 -1.48
CA GLU A 56 -12.06 -11.54 -1.29
C GLU A 56 -11.17 -10.32 -1.50
N ALA A 57 -10.04 -10.27 -0.79
CA ALA A 57 -9.04 -9.21 -0.97
C ALA A 57 -8.41 -9.34 -2.36
N THR A 58 -8.32 -8.20 -3.06
CA THR A 58 -7.74 -8.14 -4.40
C THR A 58 -6.38 -7.46 -4.35
N VAL A 59 -5.43 -8.07 -5.03
CA VAL A 59 -4.13 -7.46 -5.30
C VAL A 59 -3.85 -7.54 -6.79
N PRO A 60 -3.03 -6.63 -7.33
CA PRO A 60 -2.66 -6.71 -8.72
C PRO A 60 -1.91 -7.99 -9.04
N PHE A 61 -2.29 -8.65 -10.14
CA PHE A 61 -1.63 -9.87 -10.60
C PHE A 61 -0.23 -9.60 -11.17
N ALA A 62 -0.07 -8.48 -11.88
CA ALA A 62 1.20 -8.09 -12.50
C ALA A 62 1.33 -6.56 -12.58
N TRP A 63 2.57 -6.07 -12.52
CA TRP A 63 2.92 -4.70 -12.83
C TRP A 63 4.01 -4.63 -13.88
N SER A 64 4.04 -3.53 -14.61
CA SER A 64 5.10 -3.18 -15.55
C SER A 64 5.50 -1.72 -15.35
N GLY A 65 6.75 -1.37 -15.70
CA GLY A 65 7.23 0.00 -15.61
C GLY A 65 7.36 0.55 -14.18
N VAL A 66 7.60 -0.32 -13.18
CA VAL A 66 7.74 0.10 -11.78
C VAL A 66 9.09 0.79 -11.57
N SER A 67 9.05 1.99 -11.01
CA SER A 67 10.24 2.74 -10.59
C SER A 67 10.04 3.30 -9.19
N ARG A 68 11.09 3.33 -8.39
CA ARG A 68 11.08 4.03 -7.10
C ARG A 68 11.55 5.48 -7.31
N GLN A 69 10.72 6.44 -6.91
CA GLN A 69 11.13 7.83 -6.84
C GLN A 69 11.67 8.13 -5.45
N THR A 70 12.88 8.67 -5.38
CA THR A 70 13.50 9.22 -4.18
C THR A 70 13.85 10.67 -4.48
N ALA A 71 13.72 11.55 -3.47
CA ALA A 71 14.14 12.95 -3.61
C ALA A 71 15.65 13.07 -3.85
#